data_AF-A0A4Q2LH22-F1
#
_entry.id   AF-A0A4Q2LH22-F1
#
_cell.length_a   1.000
_cell.length_b   1.000
_cell.length_c   1.000
_cell.angle_alpha   90.00
_cell.angle_beta   90.00
_cell.angle_gamma   90.00
#
_symmetry.space_group_name_H-M   'P 1'
#
loop_
_entity.id
_entity.type
_entity.pdbx_description
1 polymer ?
#
loop_
_entity_poly.entity_id
_entity_poly.type
_entity_poly.pdbx_seq_one_letter_code
_entity_poly.pdbx_strand_id
1 'polypeptide(L)'
;MYICLTCYEIYDSSFLNLSNAKNKRKCDCPKHSCHGDVVQIDELIAPTIILLNQKGYATKYCCSGHWYSDHPPNAYIMFEGEVEKFRVLPQGFKYDVDTINSKRTYYAGNTIRNNYNDSDNLSKFEFVLSSNKRLYDWAVSLPHFK
;
A
#
# COMPACT_ATOMS: atom_id res chain seq x y z
N MET A 1 0.94 -12.43 -2.16
CA MET A 1 1.49 -12.30 -3.53
C MET A 1 2.80 -11.52 -3.45
N TYR A 2 3.74 -11.75 -4.36
CA TYR A 2 5.01 -11.00 -4.42
C TYR A 2 5.08 -10.20 -5.73
N ILE A 3 5.53 -8.95 -5.68
CA ILE A 3 5.59 -8.06 -6.84
C ILE A 3 6.94 -7.35 -6.88
N CYS A 4 7.55 -7.27 -8.06
CA CYS A 4 8.70 -6.37 -8.28
C CYS A 4 8.23 -4.93 -8.48
N LEU A 5 8.72 -3.97 -7.68
CA LEU A 5 8.29 -2.56 -7.80
C LEU A 5 8.89 -1.80 -8.99
N THR A 6 9.81 -2.42 -9.74
CA THR A 6 10.45 -1.83 -10.93
C THR A 6 9.83 -2.34 -12.23
N CYS A 7 9.69 -3.65 -12.40
CA CYS A 7 9.12 -4.25 -13.62
C CYS A 7 7.67 -4.74 -13.48
N TYR A 8 7.11 -4.68 -12.26
CA TYR A 8 5.73 -5.08 -11.94
C TYR A 8 5.38 -6.55 -12.23
N GLU A 9 6.40 -7.40 -12.40
CA GLU A 9 6.20 -8.85 -12.51
C GLU A 9 5.67 -9.41 -11.18
N ILE A 10 4.72 -10.33 -11.29
CA ILE A 10 4.08 -11.01 -10.17
C ILE A 10 4.71 -12.38 -9.97
N TYR A 11 5.01 -12.71 -8.72
CA TYR A 11 5.54 -14.02 -8.31
C TYR A 11 4.66 -14.62 -7.21
N ASP A 12 4.56 -15.95 -7.22
CA ASP A 12 3.93 -16.72 -6.15
C ASP A 12 4.91 -16.98 -4.99
N SER A 13 4.49 -17.75 -3.99
CA SER A 13 5.34 -18.08 -2.83
C SER A 13 6.48 -19.04 -3.17
N SER A 14 6.44 -19.77 -4.29
CA SER A 14 7.52 -20.67 -4.70
C SER A 14 8.81 -19.90 -5.02
N PHE A 15 8.68 -18.64 -5.45
CA PHE A 15 9.80 -17.72 -5.65
C PHE A 15 10.68 -17.54 -4.40
N LEU A 16 10.11 -17.61 -3.19
CA LEU A 16 10.89 -17.51 -1.95
C LEU A 16 11.85 -18.68 -1.72
N ASN A 17 11.60 -19.83 -2.35
CA ASN A 17 12.50 -20.98 -2.27
C ASN A 17 13.69 -20.83 -3.24
N LEU A 18 13.54 -19.98 -4.27
CA LEU A 18 14.58 -19.70 -5.27
C LEU A 18 15.49 -18.55 -4.87
N SER A 19 14.97 -17.59 -4.09
CA SER A 19 15.80 -16.52 -3.55
C SER A 19 16.67 -17.09 -2.43
N ASN A 20 18.00 -17.05 -2.59
CA ASN A 20 18.98 -17.33 -1.53
C ASN A 20 18.96 -16.27 -0.40
N ALA A 21 17.83 -15.60 -0.21
CA ALA A 21 17.65 -14.51 0.69
C ALA A 21 17.68 -15.04 2.13
N LYS A 22 18.85 -14.89 2.77
CA LYS A 22 19.02 -15.08 4.22
C LYS A 22 18.02 -14.25 5.04
N ASN A 23 17.45 -13.20 4.44
CA ASN A 23 16.37 -12.37 4.96
C ASN A 23 15.13 -12.47 4.05
N LYS A 24 14.10 -13.20 4.48
CA LYS A 24 12.81 -13.38 3.77
C LYS A 24 12.03 -12.09 3.44
N ARG A 25 12.52 -10.93 3.88
CA ARG A 25 11.85 -9.63 3.76
C ARG A 25 12.31 -8.79 2.56
N LYS A 26 13.41 -9.16 1.89
CA LYS A 26 13.90 -8.44 0.72
C LYS A 26 14.48 -9.43 -0.28
N CYS A 27 13.81 -9.57 -1.42
CA CYS A 27 14.22 -10.45 -2.51
C CYS A 27 14.46 -9.61 -3.76
N ASP A 28 15.54 -9.88 -4.48
CA ASP A 28 15.82 -9.20 -5.74
C ASP A 28 15.00 -9.83 -6.88
N CYS A 29 14.62 -9.01 -7.85
CA CYS A 29 13.91 -9.49 -9.04
C CYS A 29 14.81 -10.49 -9.81
N PRO A 30 14.30 -11.70 -10.14
CA PRO A 30 15.06 -12.72 -10.85
C PRO A 30 15.33 -12.36 -12.33
N LYS A 31 14.64 -11.35 -12.87
CA LYS A 31 14.94 -10.86 -14.22
C LYS A 31 16.28 -10.14 -14.20
N HIS A 32 17.26 -10.69 -14.92
CA HIS A 32 18.62 -10.17 -15.03
C HIS A 32 18.70 -8.68 -15.43
N SER A 33 17.68 -8.13 -16.08
CA SER A 33 17.64 -6.73 -16.52
C SER A 33 16.95 -5.76 -15.54
N CYS A 34 16.31 -6.26 -14.48
CA CYS A 34 15.44 -5.45 -13.62
C CYS A 34 16.14 -4.98 -12.34
N HIS A 35 16.81 -5.89 -11.64
CA HIS A 35 17.46 -5.65 -10.34
C HIS A 35 16.57 -4.95 -9.29
N GLY A 36 15.25 -4.92 -9.49
CA GLY A 36 14.30 -4.24 -8.62
C GLY A 36 13.94 -5.06 -7.39
N ASP A 37 13.44 -4.36 -6.36
CA ASP A 37 12.99 -4.98 -5.12
C ASP A 37 11.67 -5.74 -5.32
N VAL A 38 11.64 -7.00 -4.90
CA VAL A 38 10.42 -7.83 -4.82
C VAL A 38 9.89 -7.79 -3.39
N VAL A 39 8.63 -7.36 -3.26
CA VAL A 39 7.95 -7.18 -1.98
C VAL A 39 6.66 -7.98 -1.92
N GLN A 40 6.27 -8.39 -0.72
CA GLN A 40 4.96 -9.00 -0.49
C GLN A 40 3.88 -7.91 -0.45
N ILE A 41 2.79 -8.10 -1.20
CA ILE A 41 1.64 -7.18 -1.22
C ILE A 41 0.34 -7.99 -1.09
N ASP A 42 -0.63 -7.43 -0.37
CA ASP A 42 -2.00 -7.95 -0.29
C ASP A 42 -2.69 -7.84 -1.66
N GLU A 43 -3.37 -8.90 -2.07
CA GLU A 43 -3.93 -9.02 -3.43
C GLU A 43 -4.91 -7.89 -3.78
N LEU A 44 -5.75 -7.47 -2.83
CA LEU A 44 -6.76 -6.44 -3.05
C LEU A 44 -6.19 -5.03 -3.28
N ILE A 45 -5.03 -4.71 -2.70
CA ILE A 45 -4.43 -3.37 -2.81
C ILE A 45 -3.36 -3.31 -3.92
N ALA A 46 -2.83 -4.47 -4.33
CA ALA A 46 -1.81 -4.60 -5.36
C ALA A 46 -2.06 -3.80 -6.66
N PRO A 47 -3.23 -3.83 -7.32
CA PRO A 47 -3.46 -3.06 -8.54
C PRO A 47 -3.31 -1.55 -8.30
N THR A 48 -3.75 -1.04 -7.14
CA THR A 48 -3.56 0.36 -6.75
C THR A 48 -2.09 0.69 -6.59
N ILE A 49 -1.32 -0.15 -5.89
CA ILE A 49 0.11 0.09 -5.66
C ILE A 49 0.90 0.09 -6.97
N ILE A 50 0.64 -0.89 -7.86
CA ILE A 50 1.27 -0.95 -9.18
C ILE A 50 0.99 0.34 -9.96
N LEU A 51 -0.28 0.76 -10.05
CA LEU A 51 -0.69 1.93 -10.80
C LEU A 51 -0.07 3.23 -10.25
N LEU A 52 -0.04 3.38 -8.92
CA LEU A 52 0.59 4.55 -8.28
C LEU A 52 2.09 4.63 -8.62
N ASN A 53 2.82 3.52 -8.49
CA ASN A 53 4.24 3.50 -8.83
C ASN A 53 4.48 3.74 -10.33
N GLN A 54 3.65 3.17 -11.21
CA GLN A 54 3.71 3.42 -12.66
C GLN A 54 3.46 4.90 -13.01
N LYS A 55 2.62 5.59 -12.24
CA LYS A 55 2.37 7.03 -12.36
C LYS A 55 3.44 7.90 -11.68
N GLY A 56 4.46 7.31 -11.07
CA GLY A 56 5.56 8.02 -10.40
C GLY A 56 5.29 8.37 -8.93
N TYR A 57 4.19 7.91 -8.35
CA TYR A 57 3.89 8.03 -6.91
C TYR A 57 4.54 6.85 -6.18
N ALA A 58 5.83 6.99 -5.86
CA ALA A 58 6.59 5.93 -5.18
C ALA A 58 5.97 5.55 -3.83
N THR A 59 5.68 4.26 -3.62
CA THR A 59 5.09 3.73 -2.40
C THR A 59 6.10 2.94 -1.57
N LYS A 60 5.99 3.02 -0.24
CA LYS A 60 6.87 2.34 0.72
C LYS A 60 6.23 1.16 1.42
N TYR A 61 5.04 1.36 1.99
CA TYR A 61 4.31 0.33 2.74
C TYR A 61 2.83 0.43 2.44
N CYS A 62 2.11 -0.68 2.54
CA CYS A 62 0.66 -0.69 2.35
C CYS A 62 0.02 -1.85 3.09
N CYS A 63 -1.29 -1.77 3.31
CA CYS A 63 -2.12 -2.89 3.73
C CYS A 63 -3.53 -2.72 3.18
N SER A 64 -4.15 -3.81 2.72
CA SER A 64 -5.54 -3.78 2.25
C SER A 64 -6.56 -3.61 3.38
N GLY A 65 -6.13 -3.78 4.63
CA GLY A 65 -6.99 -4.00 5.79
C GLY A 65 -7.31 -5.48 5.98
N HIS A 66 -7.32 -5.92 7.25
CA HIS A 66 -7.60 -7.30 7.63
C HIS A 66 -8.97 -7.39 8.32
N TRP A 67 -9.95 -8.03 7.66
CA TRP A 67 -11.30 -8.15 8.21
C TRP A 67 -11.38 -9.13 9.41
N TYR A 68 -10.44 -10.09 9.45
CA TYR A 68 -10.41 -11.18 10.43
C TYR A 68 -9.62 -10.84 11.71
N SER A 69 -9.00 -9.66 11.80
CA SER A 69 -8.25 -9.27 13.00
C SER A 69 -9.16 -8.71 14.10
N ASP A 70 -8.74 -8.91 15.35
CA ASP A 70 -9.34 -8.26 16.52
C ASP A 70 -9.12 -6.74 16.52
N HIS A 71 -8.11 -6.28 15.77
CA HIS A 71 -7.91 -4.86 15.49
C HIS A 71 -8.86 -4.38 14.40
N PRO A 72 -9.34 -3.13 14.47
CA PRO A 72 -10.19 -2.58 13.43
C PRO A 72 -9.47 -2.58 12.08
N PRO A 73 -10.14 -2.97 10.98
CA PRO A 73 -9.50 -3.00 9.68
C PRO A 73 -9.08 -1.59 9.27
N ASN A 74 -7.83 -1.47 8.83
CA ASN A 74 -7.27 -0.22 8.37
C ASN A 74 -6.55 -0.40 7.03
N ALA A 75 -7.16 0.09 5.96
CA ALA A 75 -6.49 0.18 4.67
C ALA A 75 -5.56 1.39 4.69
N TYR A 76 -4.30 1.22 4.31
CA TYR A 76 -3.35 2.33 4.25
C TYR A 76 -2.34 2.20 3.09
N ILE A 77 -1.83 3.34 2.66
CA ILE A 77 -0.68 3.45 1.75
C ILE A 77 0.26 4.49 2.33
N MET A 78 1.51 4.11 2.52
CA MET A 78 2.62 5.00 2.83
C MET A 78 3.43 5.26 1.56
N PHE A 79 3.67 6.52 1.21
CA PHE A 79 4.51 6.94 0.09
C PHE A 79 5.99 7.09 0.49
N GLU A 80 6.89 7.15 -0.49
CA GLU A 80 8.31 7.48 -0.30
C GLU A 80 8.60 8.98 -0.49
N GLY A 81 9.61 9.50 0.23
CA GLY A 81 10.08 10.88 0.08
C GLY A 81 9.19 11.91 0.77
N GLU A 82 9.26 13.18 0.34
CA GLU A 82 8.23 14.18 0.69
C GLU A 82 7.29 14.28 -0.49
N VAL A 83 6.16 13.58 -0.46
CA VAL A 83 5.13 13.75 -1.48
C VAL A 83 4.33 15.01 -1.16
N GLU A 84 4.19 15.92 -2.13
CA GLU A 84 3.25 17.03 -1.99
C GLU A 84 1.86 16.45 -1.72
N LYS A 85 1.17 16.96 -0.69
CA LYS A 85 -0.13 16.42 -0.31
C LYS A 85 -1.08 16.46 -1.51
N PHE A 86 -1.65 15.30 -1.83
CA PHE A 86 -2.77 15.19 -2.76
C PHE A 86 -3.88 16.16 -2.36
N ARG A 87 -4.35 16.95 -3.34
CA ARG A 87 -5.47 17.88 -3.17
C ARG A 87 -6.77 17.17 -2.79
N VAL A 88 -6.97 15.98 -3.36
CA VAL A 88 -8.15 15.13 -3.14
C VAL A 88 -7.68 13.74 -2.76
N LEU A 89 -8.20 13.24 -1.63
CA LEU A 89 -8.02 11.88 -1.16
C LEU A 89 -9.23 11.02 -1.54
N PRO A 90 -9.08 9.69 -1.64
CA PRO A 90 -10.22 8.80 -1.77
C PRO A 90 -11.18 8.98 -0.59
N GLN A 91 -12.48 8.82 -0.84
CA GLN A 91 -13.49 8.99 0.21
C GLN A 91 -13.19 8.11 1.44
N GLY A 92 -13.22 8.72 2.62
CA GLY A 92 -12.92 8.06 3.91
C GLY A 92 -11.44 8.09 4.30
N PHE A 93 -10.52 8.28 3.34
CA PHE A 93 -9.10 8.35 3.62
C PHE A 93 -8.70 9.72 4.18
N LYS A 94 -7.77 9.69 5.13
CA LYS A 94 -7.15 10.87 5.73
C LYS A 94 -5.65 10.64 5.86
N TYR A 95 -4.87 11.72 5.95
CA TYR A 95 -3.48 11.60 6.33
C TYR A 95 -3.38 11.17 7.79
N ASP A 96 -2.49 10.20 8.08
CA ASP A 96 -2.12 9.86 9.45
C ASP A 96 -1.49 11.09 10.14
N VAL A 97 -1.70 11.18 11.46
CA VAL A 97 -1.20 12.27 12.30
C VAL A 97 -0.45 11.66 13.46
N ASP A 98 0.86 11.87 13.53
CA ASP A 98 1.64 11.46 14.69
C ASP A 98 1.60 12.55 15.77
N THR A 99 1.65 12.12 17.03
CA THR A 99 1.80 13.04 18.17
C THR A 99 3.15 12.78 18.81
N ILE A 100 4.06 13.76 18.74
CA ILE A 100 5.40 13.68 19.33
C ILE A 100 5.52 14.79 20.37
N ASN A 101 5.88 14.42 21.59
CA ASN A 101 6.04 15.35 22.71
C ASN A 101 4.81 16.27 22.91
N SER A 102 3.61 15.68 22.89
CA SER A 102 2.33 16.40 23.03
C SER A 102 2.04 17.46 21.96
N LYS A 103 2.83 17.50 20.88
CA LYS A 103 2.55 18.28 19.68
C LYS A 103 2.09 17.32 18.59
N ARG A 104 0.98 17.65 17.93
CA ARG A 104 0.58 16.97 16.69
C ARG A 104 1.61 17.33 15.63
N THR A 105 2.48 16.38 15.32
CA THR A 105 3.46 16.53 14.26
C THR A 105 2.92 15.76 13.07
N TYR A 106 2.42 16.51 12.09
CA TYR A 106 2.31 15.95 10.77
C TYR A 106 3.75 15.81 10.26
N TYR A 107 4.32 14.61 10.32
CA TYR A 107 5.32 14.30 9.31
C TYR A 107 4.67 14.62 7.97
N ALA A 108 5.36 15.34 7.10
CA ALA A 108 4.85 15.54 5.75
C ALA A 108 4.49 14.16 5.17
N GLY A 109 3.19 13.88 5.10
CA GLY A 109 2.52 13.74 3.83
C GLY A 109 2.47 12.35 3.22
N ASN A 110 2.94 11.29 3.88
CA ASN A 110 3.08 10.04 3.12
C ASN A 110 2.11 8.94 3.48
N THR A 111 1.46 8.90 4.64
CA THR A 111 0.50 7.83 4.91
C THR A 111 -0.92 8.33 4.79
N ILE A 112 -1.69 7.75 3.86
CA ILE A 112 -3.14 7.87 3.82
C ILE A 112 -3.76 6.61 4.41
N ARG A 113 -4.77 6.77 5.26
CA ARG A 113 -5.43 5.67 5.96
C ARG A 113 -6.93 5.87 5.98
N ASN A 114 -7.67 4.76 5.85
CA ASN A 114 -9.09 4.69 6.16
C ASN A 114 -9.27 3.74 7.34
N ASN A 115 -9.83 4.26 8.43
CA ASN A 115 -10.08 3.49 9.64
C ASN A 115 -11.56 3.11 9.71
N TYR A 116 -11.81 1.88 10.14
CA TYR A 116 -13.13 1.40 10.48
C TYR A 116 -13.26 1.24 11.99
N ASN A 117 -14.45 1.45 12.55
CA ASN A 117 -14.67 1.35 14.00
C ASN A 117 -15.78 0.37 14.39
N ASP A 118 -16.36 -0.33 13.42
CA ASP A 118 -17.45 -1.28 13.69
C ASP A 118 -16.91 -2.68 14.00
N SER A 119 -17.68 -3.44 14.78
CA SER A 119 -17.25 -4.75 15.30
C SER A 119 -17.76 -5.94 14.48
N ASP A 120 -18.78 -5.76 13.66
CA ASP A 120 -19.40 -6.82 12.86
C ASP A 120 -18.51 -7.30 11.69
N ASN A 121 -18.42 -8.61 11.49
CA ASN A 121 -17.53 -9.22 10.51
C ASN A 121 -17.96 -8.95 9.06
N LEU A 122 -19.27 -8.97 8.76
CA LEU A 122 -19.76 -8.65 7.42
C LEU A 122 -19.40 -7.21 7.07
N SER A 123 -19.66 -6.31 8.00
CA SER A 123 -19.40 -4.88 7.81
C SER A 123 -17.89 -4.57 7.71
N LYS A 124 -17.03 -5.29 8.46
CA LYS A 124 -15.56 -5.26 8.28
C LYS A 124 -15.13 -5.74 6.89
N PHE A 125 -15.72 -6.84 6.41
CA PHE A 125 -15.43 -7.39 5.09
C PHE A 125 -15.82 -6.40 3.98
N GLU A 126 -17.04 -5.85 4.04
CA GLU A 126 -17.50 -4.81 3.12
C GLU A 126 -16.65 -3.54 3.18
N PHE A 127 -16.19 -3.16 4.36
CA PHE A 127 -15.26 -2.04 4.53
C PHE A 127 -13.93 -2.28 3.80
N VAL A 128 -13.34 -3.47 3.94
CA VAL A 128 -12.08 -3.82 3.24
C VAL A 128 -12.29 -3.75 1.73
N LEU A 129 -13.35 -4.36 1.20
CA LEU A 129 -13.64 -4.35 -0.23
C LEU A 129 -13.87 -2.93 -0.76
N SER A 130 -14.75 -2.16 -0.12
CA SER A 130 -15.09 -0.80 -0.54
C SER A 130 -13.91 0.16 -0.44
N SER A 131 -13.03 -0.01 0.56
CA SER A 131 -11.84 0.82 0.72
C SER A 131 -10.81 0.57 -0.37
N ASN A 132 -10.56 -0.69 -0.74
CA ASN A 132 -9.64 -1.02 -1.83
C ASN A 132 -10.17 -0.57 -3.19
N LYS A 133 -11.49 -0.68 -3.43
CA LYS A 133 -12.13 -0.11 -4.62
C LYS A 133 -11.94 1.40 -4.71
N ARG A 134 -12.23 2.13 -3.63
CA ARG A 134 -12.06 3.60 -3.57
C ARG A 134 -10.61 4.01 -3.81
N LEU A 135 -9.65 3.27 -3.27
CA LEU A 135 -8.22 3.50 -3.52
C LEU A 135 -7.87 3.34 -5.00
N TYR A 136 -8.37 2.28 -5.64
CA TYR A 136 -8.10 2.03 -7.05
C TYR A 136 -8.75 3.12 -7.94
N ASP A 137 -10.02 3.45 -7.72
CA ASP A 137 -10.72 4.52 -8.44
C ASP A 137 -9.98 5.86 -8.32
N TRP A 138 -9.49 6.17 -7.12
CA TRP A 138 -8.66 7.35 -6.87
C TRP A 138 -7.34 7.29 -7.64
N ALA A 139 -6.61 6.17 -7.57
CA ALA A 139 -5.34 6.01 -8.30
C ALA A 139 -5.53 6.13 -9.82
N VAL A 140 -6.64 5.64 -10.37
CA VAL A 140 -7.03 5.85 -11.78
C VAL A 140 -7.21 7.33 -12.10
N SER A 141 -7.84 8.10 -11.21
CA SER A 141 -8.11 9.53 -11.42
C SER A 141 -6.88 10.44 -11.36
N LEU A 142 -5.78 10.00 -10.74
CA LEU A 142 -4.56 10.80 -10.62
C LEU A 142 -3.85 10.97 -11.96
N PRO A 143 -3.22 12.13 -12.22
CA PRO A 143 -2.35 12.30 -13.39
C PRO A 143 -1.05 11.48 -13.24
N HIS A 144 -0.23 11.43 -14.28
CA HIS A 144 1.16 11.02 -14.12
C HIS A 144 1.93 12.13 -13.39
N PHE A 145 2.72 11.77 -12.38
CA PHE A 145 3.53 12.69 -11.58
C PHE A 145 4.84 13.07 -12.28
N LYS A 146 5.33 12.21 -13.18
CA LYS A 146 6.53 12.41 -14.00
C LYS A 146 6.21 12.22 -15.47
#